data_AF-A0A956BAX8-F1
#
_entry.id   AF-A0A956BAX8-F1
#
_cell.length_a   1.000
_cell.length_b   1.000
_cell.length_c   1.000
_cell.angle_alpha   90.00
_cell.angle_beta   90.00
_cell.angle_gamma   90.00
#
_symmetry.space_group_name_H-M   'P 1'
#
loop_
_entity.id
_entity.type
_entity.pdbx_description
1 polymer ?
#
loop_
_entity_poly.entity_id
_entity_poly.type
_entity_poly.pdbx_seq_one_letter_code
_entity_poly.pdbx_strand_id
1 'polypeptide(L)'
;MVRKIKKVKRRERPDPGASPWLVPFDAEGMAGVFIHKHGDSDDHSACGPVVLCCERAVAPYKALAPDLVADVQSWQAQRADHLVGWFENGLQAMYFVLCDEHDPHVVYQFGLQRDAATDLLLRRVGLNAYRMPERRFSAE
;
A
#
# COMPACT_ATOMS: atom_id res chain seq x y z
N MET A 1 43.15 -22.44 26.60
CA MET A 1 42.39 -22.61 25.34
C MET A 1 41.39 -21.47 25.20
N VAL A 2 41.61 -20.54 24.27
CA VAL A 2 40.72 -19.39 24.04
C VAL A 2 39.65 -19.78 23.02
N ARG A 3 38.36 -19.74 23.42
CA ARG A 3 37.23 -20.08 22.55
C ARG A 3 37.09 -19.01 21.46
N LYS A 4 37.20 -19.39 20.19
CA LYS A 4 36.96 -18.52 19.03
C LYS A 4 35.50 -18.04 19.04
N ILE A 5 35.30 -16.74 19.16
CA ILE A 5 34.00 -16.09 18.98
C ILE A 5 33.62 -16.27 17.50
N LYS A 6 32.58 -17.08 17.22
CA LYS A 6 32.00 -17.15 15.88
C LYS A 6 31.38 -15.79 15.58
N LYS A 7 31.98 -15.02 14.66
CA LYS A 7 31.32 -13.85 14.05
C LYS A 7 30.00 -14.34 13.47
N VAL A 8 28.89 -13.97 14.11
CA VAL A 8 27.56 -14.12 13.52
C VAL A 8 27.57 -13.27 12.26
N LYS A 9 27.47 -13.91 11.09
CA LYS A 9 27.26 -13.22 9.82
C LYS A 9 26.00 -12.38 10.00
N ARG A 10 26.15 -11.05 10.07
CA ARG A 10 25.04 -10.11 10.02
C ARG A 10 24.27 -10.47 8.76
N ARG A 11 23.05 -10.98 8.90
CA ARG A 11 22.17 -11.23 7.74
C ARG A 11 22.12 -9.92 6.96
N GLU A 12 22.46 -10.02 5.69
CA GLU A 12 22.40 -8.92 4.74
C GLU A 12 21.01 -8.27 4.83
N ARG A 13 20.99 -6.93 4.82
CA ARG A 13 19.74 -6.15 4.75
C ARG A 13 18.96 -6.60 3.52
N PRO A 14 17.62 -6.64 3.53
CA PRO A 14 16.85 -6.85 2.32
C PRO A 14 17.29 -5.81 1.26
N ASP A 15 17.65 -6.32 0.08
CA ASP A 15 18.11 -5.58 -1.10
C ASP A 15 16.99 -4.66 -1.64
N PRO A 16 17.30 -3.60 -2.43
CA PRO A 16 16.41 -2.51 -2.84
C PRO A 16 15.20 -2.87 -3.70
N GLY A 17 14.98 -4.16 -3.98
CA GLY A 17 13.73 -4.69 -4.52
C GLY A 17 12.72 -4.91 -3.40
N ALA A 18 12.34 -3.83 -2.71
CA ALA A 18 11.30 -3.83 -1.68
C ALA A 18 10.12 -4.70 -2.15
N SER A 19 9.62 -5.56 -1.26
CA SER A 19 8.52 -6.50 -1.54
C SER A 19 7.49 -5.86 -2.46
N PRO A 20 7.13 -6.53 -3.57
CA PRO A 20 6.32 -5.89 -4.59
C PRO A 20 5.01 -5.40 -3.98
N TRP A 21 4.64 -4.18 -4.33
CA TRP A 21 3.35 -3.60 -4.00
C TRP A 21 2.29 -4.25 -4.87
N LEU A 22 1.16 -4.62 -4.31
CA LEU A 22 0.12 -5.31 -5.06
C LEU A 22 -0.92 -4.29 -5.54
N VAL A 23 -1.17 -4.25 -6.84
CA VAL A 23 -2.09 -3.28 -7.46
C VAL A 23 -3.19 -4.04 -8.20
N PRO A 24 -4.47 -3.71 -8.00
CA PRO A 24 -5.57 -4.28 -8.78
C PRO A 24 -5.59 -3.70 -10.20
N PHE A 25 -5.94 -4.52 -11.18
CA PHE A 25 -6.14 -4.12 -12.58
C PHE A 25 -7.44 -4.70 -13.13
N ASP A 26 -8.16 -3.91 -13.93
CA ASP A 26 -9.38 -4.33 -14.62
C ASP A 26 -9.10 -5.09 -15.94
N ALA A 27 -10.15 -5.35 -16.73
CA ALA A 27 -10.06 -6.07 -17.99
C ALA A 27 -9.35 -5.29 -19.11
N GLU A 28 -9.31 -3.95 -19.00
CA GLU A 28 -8.66 -3.05 -19.96
C GLU A 28 -7.19 -2.80 -19.59
N GLY A 29 -6.74 -3.32 -18.43
CA GLY A 29 -5.39 -3.12 -17.91
C GLY A 29 -5.22 -1.80 -17.20
N MET A 30 -6.31 -1.16 -16.76
CA MET A 30 -6.28 0.05 -15.96
C MET A 30 -6.16 -0.30 -14.49
N ALA A 31 -5.33 0.45 -13.76
CA ALA A 31 -5.14 0.24 -12.34
C ALA A 31 -6.40 0.65 -11.57
N GLY A 32 -6.82 -0.15 -10.59
CA GLY A 32 -8.02 0.12 -9.82
C GLY A 32 -7.87 1.40 -9.00
N VAL A 33 -8.64 2.43 -9.36
CA VAL A 33 -8.68 3.73 -8.69
C VAL A 33 -9.71 3.67 -7.57
N PHE A 34 -9.37 4.21 -6.39
CA PHE A 34 -10.33 4.31 -5.31
C PHE A 34 -11.18 5.57 -5.49
N ILE A 35 -12.37 5.42 -6.09
CA ILE A 35 -13.33 6.52 -6.22
C ILE A 35 -14.20 6.54 -4.96
N HIS A 36 -13.99 7.55 -4.12
CA HIS A 36 -14.92 7.85 -3.04
C HIS A 36 -16.20 8.37 -3.70
N LYS A 37 -17.35 7.70 -3.55
CA LYS A 37 -18.66 8.22 -3.98
C LYS A 37 -19.03 9.46 -3.14
N HIS A 38 -18.38 10.59 -3.38
CA HIS A 38 -18.93 11.90 -3.05
C HIS A 38 -19.82 12.28 -4.23
N GLY A 39 -21.06 12.69 -3.97
CA GLY A 39 -22.03 13.04 -5.02
C GLY A 39 -21.69 14.30 -5.81
N ASP A 40 -20.41 14.68 -5.89
CA ASP A 40 -19.93 15.90 -6.52
C ASP A 40 -19.09 15.60 -7.75
N SER A 41 -19.30 16.44 -8.77
CA SER A 41 -18.72 16.43 -10.10
C SER A 41 -17.26 16.87 -10.17
N ASP A 42 -16.50 16.75 -9.09
CA ASP A 42 -15.10 17.13 -9.10
C ASP A 42 -14.30 16.05 -9.85
N ASP A 43 -13.53 16.49 -10.83
CA ASP A 43 -12.73 15.63 -11.69
C ASP A 43 -11.67 14.89 -10.86
N HIS A 44 -11.96 13.62 -10.55
CA HIS A 44 -11.06 12.71 -9.83
C HIS A 44 -9.99 12.09 -10.74
N SER A 45 -9.82 12.57 -11.98
CA SER A 45 -8.83 12.06 -12.94
C SER A 45 -7.38 12.03 -12.40
N ALA A 46 -7.07 12.87 -11.40
CA ALA A 46 -5.75 12.94 -10.77
C ALA A 46 -5.58 12.04 -9.53
N CYS A 47 -6.66 11.40 -9.05
CA CYS A 47 -6.64 10.41 -7.96
C CYS A 47 -6.12 9.08 -8.46
N GLY A 48 -5.21 8.46 -7.69
CA GLY A 48 -4.45 7.32 -8.15
C GLY A 48 -4.95 5.95 -7.72
N PRO A 49 -4.18 4.92 -8.06
CA PRO A 49 -4.54 3.54 -7.78
C PRO A 49 -4.61 3.25 -6.29
N VAL A 50 -5.26 2.14 -6.00
CA VAL A 50 -5.11 1.39 -4.76
C VAL A 50 -3.83 0.57 -4.79
N VAL A 51 -3.03 0.68 -3.74
CA VAL A 51 -1.73 0.03 -3.59
C VAL A 51 -1.70 -0.76 -2.28
N LEU A 52 -1.69 -2.08 -2.36
CA LEU A 52 -1.66 -2.99 -1.21
C LEU A 52 -0.23 -3.32 -0.83
N CYS A 53 0.04 -3.43 0.49
CA CYS A 53 1.37 -3.78 0.97
C CYS A 53 1.79 -5.22 0.70
N CYS A 54 0.83 -6.14 0.53
CA CYS A 54 1.03 -7.56 0.23
C CYS A 54 -0.30 -8.28 -0.06
N GLU A 55 -0.23 -9.56 -0.48
CA GLU A 55 -1.39 -10.41 -0.76
C GLU A 55 -2.35 -10.60 0.41
N ARG A 56 -1.84 -10.55 1.66
CA ARG A 56 -2.68 -10.66 2.86
C ARG A 56 -3.73 -9.53 2.96
N ALA A 57 -3.46 -8.37 2.37
CA ALA A 57 -4.39 -7.25 2.39
C ALA A 57 -5.58 -7.45 1.43
N VAL A 58 -5.51 -8.40 0.49
CA VAL A 58 -6.54 -8.55 -0.56
C VAL A 58 -7.89 -8.92 0.04
N ALA A 59 -7.99 -10.02 0.78
CA ALA A 59 -9.26 -10.48 1.34
C ALA A 59 -9.96 -9.43 2.24
N PRO A 60 -9.29 -8.83 3.25
CA PRO A 60 -9.93 -7.79 4.06
C PRO A 60 -10.26 -6.53 3.26
N TYR A 61 -9.45 -6.16 2.27
CA TYR A 61 -9.77 -5.05 1.38
C TYR A 61 -11.00 -5.32 0.50
N LYS A 62 -11.14 -6.54 -0.04
CA LYS A 62 -12.34 -6.96 -0.79
C LYS A 62 -13.61 -6.86 0.05
N ALA A 63 -13.53 -7.14 1.34
CA ALA A 63 -14.65 -6.99 2.25
C ALA A 63 -15.01 -5.51 2.50
N LEU A 64 -14.01 -4.62 2.52
CA LEU A 64 -14.18 -3.18 2.76
C LEU A 64 -14.69 -2.43 1.51
N ALA A 65 -14.23 -2.81 0.32
CA ALA A 65 -14.52 -2.11 -0.94
C ALA A 65 -15.07 -3.08 -2.01
N PRO A 66 -16.27 -3.68 -1.79
CA PRO A 66 -16.81 -4.71 -2.67
C PRO A 66 -17.12 -4.20 -4.08
N ASP A 67 -17.62 -2.97 -4.21
CA ASP A 67 -17.96 -2.36 -5.50
C ASP A 67 -16.73 -2.25 -6.41
N LEU A 68 -15.64 -1.65 -5.91
CA LEU A 68 -14.40 -1.50 -6.68
C LEU A 68 -13.85 -2.86 -7.12
N VAL A 69 -13.98 -3.87 -6.27
CA VAL A 69 -13.44 -5.20 -6.52
C VAL A 69 -14.23 -5.98 -7.56
N ALA A 70 -15.51 -5.68 -7.76
CA ALA A 70 -16.32 -6.32 -8.79
C ALA A 70 -15.72 -6.12 -10.20
N ASP A 71 -15.04 -4.99 -10.42
CA ASP A 71 -14.44 -4.63 -11.71
C ASP A 71 -12.97 -5.09 -11.85
N VAL A 72 -12.35 -5.59 -10.76
CA VAL A 72 -10.96 -6.05 -10.76
C VAL A 72 -10.83 -7.46 -11.32
N GLN A 73 -10.00 -7.61 -12.35
CA GLN A 73 -9.69 -8.91 -12.97
C GLN A 73 -8.42 -9.54 -12.41
N SER A 74 -7.41 -8.74 -12.07
CA SER A 74 -6.12 -9.25 -11.60
C SER A 74 -5.52 -8.39 -10.50
N TRP A 75 -4.68 -9.00 -9.66
CA TRP A 75 -3.84 -8.33 -8.69
C TRP A 75 -2.40 -8.57 -9.07
N GLN A 76 -1.66 -7.50 -9.38
CA GLN A 76 -0.33 -7.61 -9.96
C GLN A 76 0.72 -6.97 -9.06
N ALA A 77 1.84 -7.67 -8.91
CA ALA A 77 3.02 -7.20 -8.21
C ALA A 77 3.71 -6.09 -9.01
N GLN A 78 3.82 -4.91 -8.41
CA GLN A 78 4.46 -3.72 -8.98
C GLN A 78 5.66 -3.32 -8.14
N ARG A 79 6.72 -2.90 -8.84
CA ARG A 79 7.91 -2.36 -8.17
C ARG A 79 7.64 -0.94 -7.69
N ALA A 80 8.25 -0.58 -6.56
CA ALA A 80 8.11 0.75 -5.97
C ALA A 80 8.52 1.88 -6.93
N ASP A 81 9.62 1.72 -7.67
CA ASP A 81 10.11 2.72 -8.62
C ASP A 81 9.17 2.89 -9.83
N HIS A 82 8.55 1.81 -10.30
CA HIS A 82 7.52 1.91 -11.34
C HIS A 82 6.34 2.76 -10.87
N LEU A 83 5.86 2.53 -9.63
CA LEU A 83 4.76 3.30 -9.04
C LEU A 83 5.15 4.77 -8.79
N VAL A 84 6.38 5.05 -8.36
CA VAL A 84 6.87 6.43 -8.22
C VAL A 84 6.81 7.17 -9.57
N GLY A 85 7.13 6.49 -10.68
CA GLY A 85 7.02 7.06 -12.02
C GLY A 85 5.60 7.51 -12.40
N TRP A 86 4.55 7.03 -11.74
CA TRP A 86 3.18 7.47 -12.02
C TRP A 86 2.95 8.92 -11.56
N PHE A 87 3.61 9.37 -10.48
CA PHE A 87 3.60 10.79 -10.07
C PHE A 87 4.28 11.70 -11.10
N GLU A 88 5.29 11.18 -11.81
CA GLU A 88 5.95 11.93 -12.89
C GLU A 88 5.04 12.11 -14.10
N ASN A 89 4.02 11.26 -14.24
CA ASN A 89 3.02 11.29 -15.31
C ASN A 89 1.71 11.99 -14.90
N GLY A 90 1.72 12.79 -13.83
CA GLY A 90 0.60 13.66 -13.47
C GLY A 90 -0.29 13.14 -12.33
N LEU A 91 0.02 11.98 -11.76
CA LEU A 91 -0.67 11.51 -10.57
C LEU A 91 -0.45 12.46 -9.39
N GLN A 92 -1.51 12.81 -8.65
CA GLN A 92 -1.40 13.68 -7.47
C GLN A 92 -1.32 12.88 -6.17
N ALA A 93 -2.09 11.80 -6.05
CA ALA A 93 -2.13 10.97 -4.85
C ALA A 93 -2.23 9.48 -5.15
N MET A 94 -1.77 8.63 -4.23
CA MET A 94 -1.99 7.18 -4.22
C MET A 94 -2.71 6.76 -2.94
N TYR A 95 -3.54 5.73 -3.05
CA TYR A 95 -4.24 5.15 -1.90
C TYR A 95 -3.55 3.87 -1.48
N PHE A 96 -3.23 3.77 -0.19
CA PHE A 96 -2.53 2.63 0.37
C PHE A 96 -3.46 1.80 1.23
N VAL A 97 -3.27 0.49 1.17
CA VAL A 97 -3.93 -0.49 2.02
C VAL A 97 -2.86 -1.33 2.70
N LEU A 98 -2.69 -1.15 4.00
CA LEU A 98 -1.67 -1.82 4.79
C LEU A 98 -2.29 -2.85 5.73
N CYS A 99 -1.74 -4.06 5.78
CA CYS A 99 -2.12 -5.05 6.80
C CYS A 99 -1.79 -4.55 8.20
N ASP A 100 -2.64 -4.90 9.15
CA ASP A 100 -2.24 -4.88 10.55
C ASP A 100 -1.28 -6.06 10.86
N GLU A 101 -0.36 -5.85 11.81
CA GLU A 101 0.60 -6.91 12.20
C GLU A 101 0.06 -7.88 13.24
N HIS A 102 -0.95 -7.46 14.01
CA HIS A 102 -1.54 -8.22 15.09
C HIS A 102 -2.82 -8.93 14.65
N ASP A 103 -3.59 -8.33 13.74
CA ASP A 103 -4.80 -8.91 13.18
C ASP A 103 -4.72 -9.04 11.64
N PRO A 104 -4.62 -10.27 11.09
CA PRO A 104 -4.56 -10.48 9.64
C PRO A 104 -5.86 -10.13 8.90
N HIS A 105 -6.96 -9.88 9.62
CA HIS A 105 -8.25 -9.50 9.05
C HIS A 105 -8.48 -7.98 9.01
N VAL A 106 -7.54 -7.21 9.56
CA VAL A 106 -7.62 -5.73 9.59
C VAL A 106 -6.65 -5.14 8.57
N VAL A 107 -7.14 -4.14 7.85
CA VAL A 107 -6.31 -3.28 6.99
C VAL A 107 -6.54 -1.81 7.33
N TYR A 108 -5.48 -1.02 7.18
CA TYR A 108 -5.54 0.44 7.23
C TYR A 108 -5.56 0.99 5.81
N GLN A 109 -6.53 1.87 5.54
CA GLN A 109 -6.64 2.55 4.25
C GLN A 109 -6.44 4.06 4.43
N PHE A 110 -5.59 4.66 3.60
CA PHE A 110 -5.35 6.11 3.59
C PHE A 110 -4.77 6.57 2.24
N GLY A 111 -4.93 7.85 1.91
CA GLY A 111 -4.32 8.47 0.73
C GLY A 111 -3.07 9.26 1.08
N LEU A 112 -2.04 9.21 0.24
CA LEU A 112 -0.83 10.01 0.37
C LEU A 112 -0.53 10.78 -0.92
N GLN A 113 -0.07 12.02 -0.75
CA GLN A 113 0.50 12.84 -1.82
C GLN A 113 1.92 12.36 -2.18
N ARG A 114 2.43 12.83 -3.33
CA ARG A 114 3.71 12.41 -3.94
C ARG A 114 4.84 12.13 -2.95
N ASP A 115 5.23 13.09 -2.11
CA ASP A 115 6.43 12.97 -1.28
C ASP A 115 6.28 11.85 -0.22
N ALA A 116 5.16 11.87 0.52
CA ALA A 116 4.87 10.86 1.52
C ALA A 116 4.64 9.47 0.91
N ALA A 117 3.98 9.41 -0.26
CA ALA A 117 3.79 8.18 -1.01
C ALA A 117 5.13 7.60 -1.48
N THR A 118 6.03 8.45 -1.99
CA THR A 118 7.38 8.06 -2.43
C THR A 118 8.19 7.49 -1.27
N ASP A 119 8.17 8.15 -0.11
CA ASP A 119 8.87 7.67 1.08
C ASP A 119 8.33 6.34 1.59
N LEU A 120 7.01 6.13 1.52
CA LEU A 120 6.38 4.86 1.86
C LEU A 120 6.73 3.75 0.85
N LEU A 121 6.56 4.01 -0.46
CA LEU A 121 6.83 3.07 -1.55
C LEU A 121 8.27 2.56 -1.51
N LEU A 122 9.22 3.47 -1.31
CA LEU A 122 10.65 3.19 -1.24
C LEU A 122 11.11 2.74 0.15
N ARG A 123 10.18 2.51 1.09
CA ARG A 123 10.43 2.03 2.47
C ARG A 123 11.46 2.90 3.22
N ARG A 124 11.52 4.19 2.92
CA ARG A 124 12.33 5.18 3.66
C ARG A 124 11.74 5.43 5.04
N VAL A 125 10.42 5.27 5.15
CA VAL A 125 9.66 5.24 6.40
C VAL A 125 9.05 3.84 6.56
N GLY A 126 9.07 3.30 7.78
CA GLY A 126 8.44 2.01 8.07
C GLY A 126 6.92 2.08 7.97
N LEU A 127 6.28 1.00 7.50
CA LEU A 127 4.81 0.94 7.35
C LEU A 127 4.05 1.32 8.63
N ASN A 128 4.62 0.97 9.79
CA ASN A 128 4.02 1.21 11.10
C ASN A 128 3.84 2.70 11.42
N ALA A 129 4.61 3.59 10.78
CA ALA A 129 4.47 5.04 10.98
C ALA A 129 3.14 5.58 10.43
N TYR A 130 2.52 4.86 9.49
CA TYR A 130 1.24 5.23 8.89
C TYR A 130 0.05 4.50 9.52
N ARG A 131 0.30 3.70 10.57
CA ARG A 131 -0.81 3.20 11.37
C ARG A 131 -1.43 4.36 12.12
N MET A 132 -2.74 4.47 11.99
CA MET A 132 -3.51 5.32 12.89
C MET A 132 -3.31 4.75 14.31
N PRO A 133 -2.89 5.55 15.30
CA PRO A 133 -2.86 5.08 16.67
C PRO A 133 -4.26 4.56 17.02
N GLU A 134 -4.34 3.50 17.84
CA GLU A 134 -5.60 3.06 18.43
C GLU A 134 -6.23 4.26 19.15
N ARG A 135 -7.10 5.00 18.46
CA ARG A 135 -8.04 5.88 19.13
C ARG A 135 -9.01 4.92 19.77
N ARG A 136 -8.77 4.60 21.05
CA ARG A 136 -9.85 4.16 21.92
C ARG A 136 -10.90 5.27 21.84
N PHE A 137 -11.93 5.04 21.03
CA PHE A 137 -13.16 5.78 21.19
C PHE A 137 -13.67 5.36 22.55
N SER A 138 -13.35 6.14 23.58
CA SER A 138 -14.15 6.14 24.80
C SER A 138 -15.55 6.49 24.34
N ALA A 139 -16.45 5.51 24.37
CA ALA A 139 -17.86 5.79 24.32
C ALA A 139 -18.17 6.59 25.59
N GLU A 140 -18.33 7.91 25.42
CA GLU A 140 -19.06 8.74 26.38
C GLU A 140 -20.56 8.61 26.10
#